data_AF-A0A1H1AZ03-F1
#
_entry.id   AF-A0A1H1AZ03-F1
#
_cell.length_a   1.000
_cell.length_b   1.000
_cell.length_c   1.000
_cell.angle_alpha   90.00
_cell.angle_beta   90.00
_cell.angle_gamma   90.00
#
_symmetry.space_group_name_H-M   'P 1'
#
loop_
_entity.id
_entity.type
_entity.pdbx_description
1 polymer ?
#
loop_
_entity_poly.entity_id
_entity_poly.type
_entity_poly.pdbx_seq_one_letter_code
_entity_poly.pdbx_strand_id
1 'polypeptide(L)'
;MSLPLIEEGARKSSVLWISLDRPRLAWHVWHDGAVYVVTGGGEQHLPGLTEASTVRVTLRSKDNGGELVSFDARVEVVDQAREPEAVAALAKERLNAPDGAETTRRWAADSHVVRLTPIPVP
;
A
#
# COMPACT_ATOMS: atom_id res chain seq x y z
N MET A 1 -6.70 -2.26 18.43
CA MET A 1 -7.35 -2.62 17.14
C MET A 1 -6.85 -3.99 16.73
N SER A 2 -7.69 -4.86 16.18
CA SER A 2 -7.29 -6.24 15.86
C SER A 2 -6.77 -6.35 14.42
N LEU A 3 -5.66 -7.06 14.22
CA LEU A 3 -5.10 -7.37 12.90
C LEU A 3 -6.12 -8.03 11.94
N PRO A 4 -7.01 -8.94 12.39
CA PRO A 4 -8.03 -9.53 11.52
C PRO A 4 -8.97 -8.51 10.87
N LEU A 5 -9.39 -7.45 11.59
CA LEU A 5 -10.26 -6.42 11.02
C LEU A 5 -9.52 -5.61 9.94
N ILE A 6 -8.26 -5.31 10.18
CA ILE A 6 -7.41 -4.58 9.23
C ILE A 6 -7.20 -5.41 7.98
N GLU A 7 -6.86 -6.70 8.12
CA GLU A 7 -6.69 -7.62 7.01
C GLU A 7 -7.97 -7.77 6.18
N GLU A 8 -9.11 -8.03 6.84
CA GLU A 8 -10.39 -8.18 6.16
C GLU A 8 -10.75 -6.90 5.39
N GLY A 9 -10.60 -5.74 6.02
CA GLY A 9 -10.85 -4.44 5.41
C GLY A 9 -9.95 -4.17 4.21
N ALA A 10 -8.65 -4.44 4.33
CA ALA A 10 -7.67 -4.23 3.28
C ALA A 10 -7.82 -5.20 2.11
N ARG A 11 -8.30 -6.44 2.33
CA ARG A 11 -8.60 -7.40 1.26
C ARG A 11 -9.89 -7.05 0.51
N LYS A 12 -10.87 -6.44 1.20
CA LYS A 12 -12.16 -6.05 0.59
C LYS A 12 -12.08 -4.73 -0.18
N SER A 13 -11.41 -3.73 0.38
CA SER A 13 -11.22 -2.42 -0.25
C SER A 13 -9.99 -2.43 -1.15
N SER A 14 -10.12 -1.89 -2.37
CA SER A 14 -8.99 -1.70 -3.29
C SER A 14 -8.26 -0.36 -3.11
N VAL A 15 -8.71 0.47 -2.17
CA VAL A 15 -8.11 1.77 -1.86
C VAL A 15 -8.16 2.08 -0.37
N LEU A 16 -7.25 2.93 0.08
CA LEU A 16 -7.17 3.45 1.45
C LEU A 16 -6.66 4.89 1.42
N TRP A 17 -6.61 5.55 2.58
CA TRP A 17 -5.93 6.84 2.72
C TRP A 17 -4.67 6.68 3.56
N ILE A 18 -3.61 7.36 3.15
CA ILE A 18 -2.38 7.52 3.92
C ILE A 18 -2.31 8.99 4.37
N SER A 19 -2.19 9.21 5.67
CA SER A 19 -1.96 10.55 6.24
C SER A 19 -0.49 10.95 6.02
N LEU A 20 -0.25 11.74 4.98
CA LEU A 20 1.04 12.36 4.68
C LEU A 20 0.95 13.87 4.99
N ASP A 21 1.47 14.74 4.11
CA ASP A 21 1.23 16.18 4.15
C ASP A 21 -0.28 16.54 4.16
N ARG A 22 -1.09 15.68 3.53
CA ARG A 22 -2.54 15.61 3.60
C ARG A 22 -2.98 14.15 3.41
N PRO A 23 -4.24 13.79 3.70
CA PRO A 23 -4.74 12.46 3.36
C PRO A 23 -4.64 12.21 1.85
N ARG A 24 -3.92 11.17 1.46
CA ARG A 24 -3.77 10.75 0.07
C ARG A 24 -4.43 9.40 -0.13
N LEU A 25 -5.42 9.34 -1.01
CA LEU A 25 -6.01 8.07 -1.45
C LEU A 25 -4.93 7.28 -2.18
N ALA A 26 -4.69 6.02 -1.83
CA ALA A 26 -3.77 5.13 -2.51
C ALA A 26 -4.47 3.82 -2.84
N TRP A 27 -4.16 3.26 -4.01
CA TRP A 27 -4.46 1.86 -4.31
C TRP A 27 -3.37 0.98 -3.69
N HIS A 28 -3.73 -0.25 -3.33
CA HIS A 28 -2.84 -1.14 -2.58
C HIS A 28 -3.16 -2.60 -2.85
N VAL A 29 -2.30 -3.48 -2.35
CA VAL A 29 -2.63 -4.89 -2.13
C VAL A 29 -2.36 -5.25 -0.66
N TRP A 30 -3.17 -6.13 -0.08
CA TRP A 30 -2.81 -6.80 1.16
C TRP A 30 -2.03 -8.08 0.83
N HIS A 31 -0.82 -8.21 1.36
CA HIS A 31 0.03 -9.38 1.17
C HIS A 31 0.76 -9.68 2.47
N ASP A 32 0.76 -10.95 2.88
CA ASP A 32 1.50 -11.47 4.05
C ASP A 32 1.49 -10.54 5.29
N GLY A 33 0.28 -10.17 5.75
CA GLY A 33 0.13 -9.39 6.99
C GLY A 33 0.37 -7.89 6.87
N ALA A 34 0.63 -7.37 5.66
CA ALA A 34 0.89 -5.95 5.42
C ALA A 34 0.17 -5.40 4.18
N VAL A 35 0.06 -4.08 4.15
CA VAL A 35 -0.36 -3.34 2.96
C VAL A 35 0.88 -3.00 2.14
N TYR A 36 0.83 -3.21 0.84
CA TYR A 36 1.85 -2.76 -0.10
C TYR A 36 1.28 -1.69 -1.03
N VAL A 37 2.05 -0.64 -1.25
CA VAL A 37 1.75 0.47 -2.18
C VAL A 37 2.97 0.75 -3.04
N VAL A 38 2.81 1.51 -4.13
CA VAL A 38 3.91 1.94 -4.98
C VAL A 38 3.83 3.44 -5.27
N THR A 39 4.99 4.10 -5.37
CA THR A 39 5.10 5.51 -5.73
C THR A 39 6.32 5.79 -6.61
N GLY A 40 6.29 6.86 -7.41
CA GLY A 40 7.38 7.21 -8.34
C GLY A 40 7.33 6.46 -9.68
N GLY A 41 8.16 6.85 -10.65
CA GLY A 41 8.28 6.10 -11.92
C GLY A 41 7.01 6.01 -12.76
N GLY A 42 6.22 7.10 -12.77
CA GLY A 42 4.91 7.14 -13.43
C GLY A 42 3.75 6.63 -12.56
N GLU A 43 4.05 6.13 -11.35
CA GLU A 43 3.05 5.80 -10.34
C GLU A 43 2.54 7.01 -9.59
N GLN A 44 1.47 6.79 -8.84
CA GLN A 44 0.89 7.81 -7.97
C GLN A 44 1.95 8.44 -7.07
N HIS A 45 1.94 9.77 -6.97
CA HIS A 45 2.87 10.50 -6.13
C HIS A 45 2.40 10.56 -4.67
N LEU A 46 3.18 9.94 -3.78
CA LEU A 46 2.97 9.85 -2.33
C LEU A 46 4.16 10.50 -1.58
N PRO A 47 4.25 11.83 -1.56
CA PRO A 47 5.41 12.56 -1.04
C PRO A 47 5.63 12.32 0.45
N GLY A 48 6.89 12.13 0.84
CA GLY A 48 7.30 11.88 2.21
C GLY A 48 7.03 10.46 2.71
N LEU A 49 6.40 9.60 1.89
CA LEU A 49 6.11 8.23 2.30
C LEU A 49 7.39 7.43 2.50
N THR A 50 8.34 7.50 1.56
CA THR A 50 9.59 6.73 1.60
C THR A 50 10.54 7.14 2.73
N GLU A 51 10.36 8.34 3.28
CA GLU A 51 11.17 8.95 4.32
C GLU A 51 10.51 8.81 5.72
N ALA A 52 9.22 8.48 5.77
CA ALA A 52 8.52 8.27 7.02
C ALA A 52 8.94 6.96 7.67
N SER A 53 9.05 6.94 9.01
CA SER A 53 9.17 5.69 9.76
C SER A 53 7.82 5.03 10.01
N THR A 54 6.77 5.85 10.13
CA THR A 54 5.40 5.45 10.44
C THR A 54 4.41 6.39 9.78
N VAL A 55 3.25 5.87 9.38
CA VAL A 55 2.13 6.65 8.85
C VAL A 55 0.82 6.19 9.47
N ARG A 56 -0.17 7.08 9.53
CA ARG A 56 -1.55 6.68 9.79
C ARG A 56 -2.22 6.28 8.48
N VAL A 57 -2.87 5.12 8.50
CA VAL A 57 -3.63 4.54 7.40
C VAL A 57 -5.10 4.50 7.79
N THR A 58 -5.98 4.92 6.89
CA THR A 58 -7.44 4.83 7.05
C THR A 58 -8.02 3.94 5.96
N LEU A 59 -8.59 2.81 6.37
CA LEU A 59 -9.37 1.92 5.51
C LEU A 59 -10.81 2.41 5.46
N ARG A 60 -11.42 2.29 4.28
CA ARG A 60 -12.86 2.51 4.09
C ARG A 60 -13.63 1.20 4.02
N SER A 61 -14.90 1.23 4.39
CA SER A 61 -15.85 0.18 4.06
C SER A 61 -16.13 0.21 2.56
N LYS A 62 -16.11 -0.96 1.93
CA LYS A 62 -16.51 -1.11 0.53
C LYS A 62 -18.02 -0.89 0.33
N ASP A 63 -18.82 -1.21 1.35
CA ASP A 63 -20.28 -1.26 1.24
C ASP A 63 -20.90 0.14 1.19
N ASN A 64 -20.39 1.07 2.00
CA ASN A 64 -20.94 2.42 2.13
C ASN A 64 -19.90 3.54 1.90
N GLY A 65 -18.63 3.20 1.69
CA GLY A 65 -17.55 4.16 1.44
C GLY A 65 -17.08 4.95 2.67
N GLY A 66 -17.71 4.79 3.83
CA GLY A 66 -17.31 5.44 5.08
C GLY A 66 -16.04 4.86 5.68
N GLU A 67 -15.49 5.52 6.70
CA GLU A 67 -14.33 5.00 7.44
C GLU A 67 -14.67 3.66 8.11
N LEU A 68 -13.83 2.65 7.89
CA LEU A 68 -13.91 1.35 8.55
C LEU A 68 -12.99 1.30 9.78
N VAL A 69 -11.71 1.63 9.59
CA VAL A 69 -10.70 1.62 10.66
C VAL A 69 -9.51 2.49 10.29
N SER A 70 -8.93 3.16 11.28
CA SER A 70 -7.70 3.95 11.14
C SER A 70 -6.59 3.42 12.06
N PHE A 71 -5.42 3.06 11.55
CA PHE A 71 -4.32 2.45 12.31
C PHE A 71 -2.97 3.07 11.96
N ASP A 72 -1.99 3.00 12.87
CA ASP A 72 -0.61 3.36 12.54
C ASP A 72 0.10 2.16 11.91
N ALA A 73 0.93 2.42 10.91
CA ALA A 73 1.71 1.40 10.23
C ALA A 73 3.19 1.81 10.19
N ARG A 74 4.08 0.85 10.41
CA ARG A 74 5.52 1.01 10.12
C ARG A 74 5.70 1.04 8.61
N VAL A 75 6.53 1.96 8.15
CA VAL A 75 6.86 2.10 6.74
C VAL A 75 8.21 1.47 6.46
N GLU A 76 8.30 0.71 5.38
CA GLU A 76 9.55 0.18 4.87
C GLU A 76 9.57 0.23 3.34
N VAL A 77 10.65 0.77 2.76
CA VAL A 77 10.88 0.66 1.32
C VAL A 77 11.41 -0.74 1.04
N VAL A 78 10.69 -1.48 0.19
CA VAL A 78 10.96 -2.88 -0.09
C VAL A 78 12.16 -3.01 -1.02
N ASP A 79 13.06 -3.94 -0.70
CA ASP A 79 14.01 -4.48 -1.68
C ASP A 79 13.23 -5.39 -2.63
N GLN A 80 12.82 -4.82 -3.77
CA GLN A 80 11.94 -5.48 -4.76
C GLN A 80 12.55 -6.79 -5.31
N ALA A 81 13.88 -6.91 -5.35
CA ALA A 81 14.53 -8.13 -5.81
C ALA A 81 14.45 -9.26 -4.77
N ARG A 82 14.36 -8.91 -3.49
CA ARG A 82 14.24 -9.85 -2.38
C ARG A 82 12.81 -10.24 -2.04
N GLU A 83 11.82 -9.43 -2.43
CA GLU A 83 10.39 -9.69 -2.18
C GLU A 83 9.57 -9.76 -3.48
N PRO A 84 9.92 -10.63 -4.44
CA PRO A 84 9.27 -10.65 -5.76
C PRO A 84 7.78 -11.02 -5.70
N GLU A 85 7.35 -11.81 -4.71
CA GLU A 85 5.95 -12.23 -4.56
C GLU A 85 5.05 -11.06 -4.15
N ALA A 86 5.50 -10.20 -3.24
CA ALA A 86 4.76 -9.01 -2.83
C ALA A 86 4.66 -8.01 -3.99
N VAL A 87 5.75 -7.81 -4.73
CA VAL A 87 5.77 -6.95 -5.92
C VAL A 87 4.83 -7.47 -7.01
N ALA A 88 4.84 -8.79 -7.27
CA ALA A 88 3.95 -9.42 -8.25
C ALA A 88 2.47 -9.32 -7.82
N ALA A 89 2.18 -9.50 -6.54
CA ALA A 89 0.83 -9.34 -6.00
C ALA A 89 0.31 -7.91 -6.20
N LEU A 90 1.16 -6.90 -5.96
CA LEU A 90 0.79 -5.50 -6.17
C LEU A 90 0.61 -5.19 -7.66
N ALA A 91 1.50 -5.69 -8.52
CA ALA A 91 1.41 -5.50 -9.98
C ALA A 91 0.11 -6.08 -10.55
N LYS A 92 -0.37 -7.21 -10.03
CA LYS A 92 -1.64 -7.81 -10.45
C LYS A 92 -2.85 -6.90 -10.19
N GLU A 93 -2.82 -6.11 -9.13
CA GLU A 93 -3.90 -5.15 -8.80
C GLU A 93 -3.81 -3.87 -9.64
N ARG A 94 -2.75 -3.67 -10.43
CA ARG A 94 -2.62 -2.53 -11.33
C ARG A 94 -3.32 -2.77 -12.67
N LEU A 95 -4.63 -2.60 -12.68
CA LEU A 95 -5.50 -2.92 -13.83
C LEU A 95 -5.24 -2.08 -15.10
N ASN A 96 -4.64 -0.89 -14.96
CA ASN A 96 -4.40 0.05 -16.07
C ASN A 96 -2.89 0.33 -16.26
N ALA A 97 -2.04 -0.68 -16.05
CA ALA A 97 -0.62 -0.52 -16.29
C ALA A 97 -0.34 -0.29 -17.79
N PRO A 98 0.43 0.75 -18.17
CA PRO A 98 0.72 1.04 -19.58
C PRO A 98 1.58 -0.03 -20.26
N ASP A 99 2.30 -0.81 -19.48
CA ASP A 99 3.38 -1.71 -19.87
C ASP A 99 3.11 -3.19 -19.52
N GLY A 100 1.92 -3.51 -18.99
CA GLY A 100 1.47 -4.88 -18.76
C GLY A 100 2.46 -5.71 -17.96
N ALA A 101 3.00 -6.78 -18.57
CA ALA A 101 3.92 -7.71 -17.93
C ALA A 101 5.27 -7.07 -17.50
N GLU A 102 5.67 -5.95 -18.11
CA GLU A 102 6.93 -5.26 -17.77
C GLU A 102 6.81 -4.32 -16.56
N THR A 103 5.61 -4.20 -15.96
CA THR A 103 5.33 -3.30 -14.83
C THR A 103 6.34 -3.43 -13.70
N THR A 104 6.65 -4.66 -13.28
CA THR A 104 7.58 -4.91 -12.15
C THR A 104 9.01 -4.50 -12.49
N ARG A 105 9.43 -4.64 -13.77
CA ARG A 105 10.74 -4.21 -14.24
C ARG A 105 10.86 -2.69 -14.21
N ARG A 106 9.83 -1.97 -14.66
CA ARG A 106 9.79 -0.50 -14.56
C ARG A 106 9.81 -0.05 -13.11
N TRP A 107 9.04 -0.70 -12.23
CA TRP A 107 9.05 -0.36 -10.81
C TRP A 107 10.41 -0.57 -10.16
N ALA A 108 11.14 -1.62 -10.53
CA ALA A 108 12.51 -1.82 -10.06
C ALA A 108 13.48 -0.72 -10.50
N ALA A 109 13.23 -0.07 -11.65
CA ALA A 109 14.07 1.00 -12.18
C ALA A 109 13.71 2.38 -11.61
N ASP A 110 12.41 2.70 -11.56
CA ASP A 110 11.95 4.08 -11.43
C ASP A 110 10.96 4.31 -10.26
N SER A 111 10.54 3.26 -9.55
CA SER A 111 9.54 3.35 -8.48
C SER A 111 10.03 2.76 -7.15
N HIS A 112 9.29 3.06 -6.09
CA HIS A 112 9.46 2.46 -4.78
C HIS A 112 8.19 1.69 -4.41
N VAL A 113 8.34 0.38 -4.17
CA VAL A 113 7.33 -0.42 -3.48
C VAL A 113 7.54 -0.24 -1.98
N VAL A 114 6.48 0.06 -1.27
CA VAL A 114 6.51 0.40 0.15
C VAL A 114 5.58 -0.53 0.91
N ARG A 115 6.12 -1.18 1.95
CA ARG A 115 5.38 -2.00 2.90
C ARG A 115 4.90 -1.14 4.07
N LEU A 116 3.62 -1.26 4.39
CA LEU A 116 2.96 -0.64 5.54
C LEU A 116 2.49 -1.76 6.48
N THR A 117 3.29 -2.05 7.51
CA THR A 117 2.99 -3.09 8.49
C THR A 117 2.18 -2.49 9.64
N PRO A 118 0.93 -2.93 9.89
CA PRO A 118 0.14 -2.40 10.99
C PRO A 118 0.85 -2.57 12.34
N ILE A 119 0.83 -1.53 13.15
CA ILE A 119 1.39 -1.55 14.51
C ILE A 119 0.29 -2.03 15.46
N PRO A 120 0.48 -3.16 16.17
CA PRO A 120 -0.47 -3.61 17.17
C PRO A 120 -0.60 -2.56 18.28
N VAL A 121 -1.83 -2.22 18.64
CA VAL A 121 -2.09 -1.48 19.88
C VAL A 121 -2.15 -2.53 20.99
N PRO A 122 -1.43 -2.33 22.11
CA PRO A 122 -1.48 -3.24 23.26
C PRO A 122 -2.89 -3.43 23.82
#